data_AF-A0A3D1J0Z2-F1
#
_entry.id   AF-A0A3D1J0Z2-F1
#
_cell.length_a   1.000
_cell.length_b   1.000
_cell.length_c   1.000
_cell.angle_alpha   90.00
_cell.angle_beta   90.00
_cell.angle_gamma   90.00
#
_symmetry.space_group_name_H-M   'P 1'
#
loop_
_entity.id
_entity.type
_entity.pdbx_description
1 polymer ?
#
loop_
_entity_poly.entity_id
_entity_poly.type
_entity_poly.pdbx_seq_one_letter_code
_entity_poly.pdbx_strand_id
1 'polypeptide(L)'
;DLIKLRPELKLTKIVVSEAGASVYSASEFASKELPDMDVSLRGAVSIARRLQDPLAELVKIDPKSIGVGQYQHDVGQTQLARSLDAVVEDCVNAVGVDVNTASAPLLARVSGLNSSVAQSIVTYRDLNGMFASRAALRAVPRLGDKTFEQAAGFLRVMSGENPLDASAVHPESYPLVEKILSDIKRDVKGIIGDERLLKSLNPAKYADEKFGVPTITDILKELEKPGRDPRPEFSTATFKEGVEEIRDLRPDMILEGVVTNVAAFGAFVDIGVHQDGLVHISALSNTFVKDPHTVVKAGQVVKVKVLEIDEKRKRIALTMRLSDSAPVPGAKPEQRADRNDAKRLSQHQQQTRPAAPSNGAMAAAFAKLKA
;
A
#
# COMPACT_ATOMS: atom_id res chain seq x y z
N ASP A 1 29.02 -6.35 -1.23
CA ASP A 1 30.24 -6.84 -1.91
C ASP A 1 30.19 -6.82 -3.43
N LEU A 2 29.19 -7.41 -4.10
CA LEU A 2 29.13 -7.44 -5.59
C LEU A 2 29.20 -6.04 -6.24
N ILE A 3 28.48 -5.06 -5.69
CA ILE A 3 28.47 -3.67 -6.20
C ILE A 3 29.88 -3.05 -6.13
N LYS A 4 30.62 -3.32 -5.04
CA LYS A 4 32.00 -2.83 -4.86
C LYS A 4 32.97 -3.52 -5.82
N LEU A 5 32.77 -4.82 -6.07
CA LEU A 5 33.61 -5.62 -6.96
C LEU A 5 33.40 -5.29 -8.44
N ARG A 6 32.21 -4.83 -8.83
CA ARG A 6 31.79 -4.61 -10.22
C ARG A 6 31.12 -3.24 -10.41
N PRO A 7 31.83 -2.12 -10.16
CA PRO A 7 31.24 -0.77 -10.23
C PRO A 7 30.75 -0.41 -11.64
N GLU A 8 31.31 -1.01 -12.69
CA GLU A 8 30.93 -0.77 -14.07
C GLU A 8 29.51 -1.24 -14.42
N LEU A 9 28.94 -2.15 -13.62
CA LEU A 9 27.58 -2.66 -13.82
C LEU A 9 26.49 -1.69 -13.30
N LYS A 10 26.88 -0.60 -12.61
CA LYS A 10 25.96 0.43 -12.09
C LYS A 10 24.77 -0.15 -11.33
N LEU A 11 25.03 -1.18 -10.54
CA LEU A 11 24.00 -1.88 -9.76
C LEU A 11 23.47 -0.98 -8.64
N THR A 12 22.16 -1.02 -8.43
CA THR A 12 21.48 -0.33 -7.32
C THR A 12 20.95 -1.37 -6.35
N LYS A 13 21.26 -1.22 -5.04
CA LYS A 13 20.68 -2.06 -3.99
C LYS A 13 19.38 -1.45 -3.48
N ILE A 14 18.37 -2.27 -3.26
CA ILE A 14 17.05 -1.86 -2.81
C ILE A 14 16.58 -2.86 -1.76
N VAL A 15 16.08 -2.35 -0.63
CA VAL A 15 15.53 -3.19 0.43
C VAL A 15 14.07 -3.49 0.09
N VAL A 16 13.71 -4.77 0.17
CA VAL A 16 12.37 -5.27 -0.13
C VAL A 16 11.89 -6.09 1.05
N SER A 17 10.63 -5.92 1.46
CA SER A 17 10.04 -6.74 2.50
C SER A 17 10.03 -8.21 2.10
N GLU A 18 10.47 -9.09 2.98
CA GLU A 18 10.41 -10.56 2.80
C GLU A 18 9.08 -11.15 3.31
N ALA A 19 8.16 -10.30 3.78
CA ALA A 19 6.95 -10.73 4.46
C ALA A 19 6.11 -11.65 3.55
N GLY A 20 5.78 -12.85 4.04
CA GLY A 20 5.08 -13.90 3.28
C GLY A 20 5.90 -14.66 2.22
N ALA A 21 7.18 -14.34 1.99
CA ALA A 21 8.01 -15.03 0.99
C ALA A 21 8.24 -16.51 1.34
N SER A 22 8.39 -16.82 2.63
CA SER A 22 8.46 -18.21 3.12
C SER A 22 7.15 -18.96 2.87
N VAL A 23 6.01 -18.32 3.13
CA VAL A 23 4.67 -18.89 2.86
C VAL A 23 4.48 -19.16 1.36
N TYR A 24 4.88 -18.22 0.50
CA TYR A 24 4.90 -18.44 -0.95
C TYR A 24 5.76 -19.66 -1.32
N SER A 25 7.01 -19.71 -0.86
CA SER A 25 7.98 -20.75 -1.26
C SER A 25 7.50 -22.19 -0.98
N ALA A 26 6.80 -22.38 0.14
CA ALA A 26 6.22 -23.65 0.57
C ALA A 26 4.81 -23.92 0.00
N SER A 27 4.23 -22.99 -0.77
CA SER A 27 2.88 -23.14 -1.32
C SER A 27 2.83 -24.15 -2.47
N GLU A 28 1.63 -24.74 -2.66
CA GLU A 28 1.35 -25.57 -3.83
C GLU A 28 1.49 -24.77 -5.13
N PHE A 29 1.11 -23.48 -5.11
CA PHE A 29 1.23 -22.59 -6.27
C PHE A 29 2.70 -22.42 -6.69
N ALA A 30 3.59 -22.09 -5.76
CA ALA A 30 5.02 -21.96 -6.06
C ALA A 30 5.65 -23.28 -6.51
N SER A 31 5.16 -24.41 -5.98
CA SER A 31 5.62 -25.74 -6.42
C SER A 31 5.21 -26.05 -7.87
N LYS A 32 4.06 -25.55 -8.34
CA LYS A 32 3.66 -25.66 -9.75
C LYS A 32 4.38 -24.66 -10.64
N GLU A 33 4.63 -23.46 -10.14
CA GLU A 33 5.30 -22.39 -10.89
C GLU A 33 6.81 -22.67 -11.08
N LEU A 34 7.45 -23.28 -10.07
CA LEU A 34 8.90 -23.53 -10.02
C LEU A 34 9.18 -24.98 -9.55
N PRO A 35 8.78 -26.00 -10.33
CA PRO A 35 8.83 -27.40 -9.90
C PRO A 35 10.25 -27.90 -9.60
N ASP A 36 11.23 -27.50 -10.42
CA ASP A 36 12.62 -27.97 -10.33
C ASP A 36 13.49 -27.12 -9.39
N MET A 37 12.88 -26.21 -8.62
CA MET A 37 13.59 -25.30 -7.73
C MET A 37 13.38 -25.69 -6.26
N ASP A 38 14.46 -25.69 -5.49
CA ASP A 38 14.41 -25.90 -4.04
C ASP A 38 13.60 -24.81 -3.33
N VAL A 39 12.90 -25.18 -2.26
CA VAL A 39 12.03 -24.28 -1.48
C VAL A 39 12.81 -23.05 -0.99
N SER A 40 14.07 -23.20 -0.57
CA SER A 40 14.89 -22.09 -0.09
C SER A 40 15.16 -21.03 -1.16
N LEU A 41 15.24 -21.42 -2.44
CA LEU A 41 15.51 -20.52 -3.56
C LEU A 41 14.23 -19.85 -4.09
N ARG A 42 13.06 -20.49 -3.96
CA ARG A 42 11.77 -19.90 -4.37
C ARG A 42 11.46 -18.61 -3.62
N GLY A 43 11.87 -18.52 -2.35
CA GLY A 43 11.75 -17.28 -1.56
C GLY A 43 12.52 -16.13 -2.19
N ALA A 44 13.75 -16.37 -2.66
CA ALA A 44 14.57 -15.36 -3.33
C ALA A 44 13.95 -14.91 -4.66
N VAL A 45 13.34 -15.83 -5.42
CA VAL A 45 12.58 -15.48 -6.64
C VAL A 45 11.42 -14.55 -6.32
N SER A 46 10.69 -14.81 -5.23
CA SER A 46 9.58 -13.93 -4.79
C SER A 46 10.07 -12.54 -4.41
N ILE A 47 11.18 -12.44 -3.67
CA ILE A 47 11.78 -11.15 -3.30
C ILE A 47 12.17 -10.35 -4.55
N ALA A 48 12.80 -11.00 -5.53
CA ALA A 48 13.20 -10.35 -6.79
C ALA A 48 11.99 -9.87 -7.61
N ARG A 49 10.93 -10.67 -7.71
CA ARG A 49 9.70 -10.31 -8.45
C ARG A 49 8.91 -9.21 -7.76
N ARG A 50 8.89 -9.21 -6.42
CA ARG A 50 8.25 -8.16 -5.63
C ARG A 50 8.89 -6.79 -5.85
N LEU A 51 10.19 -6.73 -6.15
CA LEU A 51 10.84 -5.49 -6.55
C LEU A 51 10.33 -4.98 -7.91
N GLN A 52 10.06 -5.89 -8.85
CA GLN A 52 9.59 -5.55 -10.19
C GLN A 52 8.13 -5.07 -10.18
N ASP A 53 7.25 -5.84 -9.53
CA ASP A 53 5.87 -5.46 -9.29
C ASP A 53 5.39 -6.07 -7.96
N PRO A 54 5.29 -5.26 -6.89
CA PRO A 54 4.84 -5.74 -5.59
C PRO A 54 3.43 -6.32 -5.63
N LEU A 55 2.51 -5.72 -6.39
CA LEU A 55 1.12 -6.13 -6.42
C LEU A 55 1.00 -7.50 -7.09
N ALA A 56 1.63 -7.68 -8.25
CA ALA A 56 1.55 -8.93 -9.00
C ALA A 56 2.17 -10.14 -8.27
N GLU A 57 3.13 -9.88 -7.37
CA GLU A 57 3.76 -10.94 -6.58
C GLU A 57 3.04 -11.20 -5.24
N LEU A 58 2.61 -10.14 -4.52
CA LEU A 58 1.95 -10.29 -3.22
C LEU A 58 0.58 -10.99 -3.31
N VAL A 59 -0.16 -10.81 -4.42
CA VAL A 59 -1.46 -11.49 -4.64
C VAL A 59 -1.36 -13.01 -4.74
N LYS A 60 -0.15 -13.56 -4.95
CA LYS A 60 0.10 -15.01 -4.97
C LYS A 60 0.11 -15.62 -3.56
N ILE A 61 0.16 -14.79 -2.53
CA ILE A 61 0.19 -15.18 -1.12
C ILE A 61 -1.20 -14.98 -0.53
N ASP A 62 -1.60 -15.87 0.36
CA ASP A 62 -2.80 -15.67 1.18
C ASP A 62 -2.66 -14.35 1.98
N PRO A 63 -3.57 -13.37 1.85
CA PRO A 63 -3.39 -12.03 2.41
C PRO A 63 -3.09 -12.01 3.91
N LYS A 64 -3.74 -12.89 4.70
CA LYS A 64 -3.48 -13.01 6.15
C LYS A 64 -2.07 -13.52 6.49
N SER A 65 -1.39 -14.13 5.52
CA SER A 65 -0.06 -14.71 5.66
C SER A 65 1.06 -13.76 5.20
N ILE A 66 0.72 -12.57 4.69
CA ILE A 66 1.71 -11.57 4.28
C ILE A 66 2.49 -11.06 5.49
N GLY A 67 1.91 -11.01 6.69
CA GLY A 67 2.63 -10.53 7.88
C GLY A 67 2.55 -9.02 8.04
N VAL A 68 1.35 -8.48 8.27
CA VAL A 68 1.09 -7.03 8.25
C VAL A 68 1.13 -6.37 9.63
N GLY A 69 1.35 -7.14 10.70
CA GLY A 69 1.42 -6.61 12.06
C GLY A 69 1.90 -7.62 13.10
N GLN A 70 2.43 -7.12 14.21
CA GLN A 70 3.10 -7.91 15.25
C GLN A 70 2.20 -8.96 15.92
N TYR A 71 0.93 -8.62 16.17
CA TYR A 71 -0.04 -9.47 16.86
C TYR A 71 -1.16 -9.96 15.94
N GLN A 72 -0.86 -10.10 14.63
CA GLN A 72 -1.87 -10.52 13.64
C GLN A 72 -2.46 -11.92 13.92
N HIS A 73 -1.75 -12.75 14.68
CA HIS A 73 -2.23 -14.08 15.06
C HIS A 73 -3.17 -14.07 16.26
N ASP A 74 -3.17 -12.98 17.04
CA ASP A 74 -3.97 -12.84 18.27
C ASP A 74 -5.33 -12.19 18.01
N VAL A 75 -5.61 -11.77 16.77
CA VAL A 75 -6.89 -11.18 16.37
C VAL A 75 -7.83 -12.24 15.76
N GLY A 76 -9.11 -11.88 15.62
CA GLY A 76 -10.12 -12.72 14.99
C GLY A 76 -9.79 -13.02 13.52
N GLN A 77 -9.31 -14.24 13.24
CA GLN A 77 -8.76 -14.62 11.92
C GLN A 77 -9.75 -14.48 10.77
N THR A 78 -11.04 -14.74 11.00
CA THR A 78 -12.08 -14.56 9.97
C THR A 78 -12.27 -13.09 9.59
N GLN A 79 -12.24 -12.19 10.58
CA GLN A 79 -12.38 -10.75 10.34
C GLN A 79 -11.13 -10.21 9.66
N LEU A 80 -9.94 -10.66 10.09
CA LEU A 80 -8.67 -10.31 9.46
C LEU A 80 -8.64 -10.72 7.98
N ALA A 81 -8.96 -11.98 7.68
CA ALA A 81 -8.99 -12.48 6.30
C ALA A 81 -9.93 -11.65 5.43
N ARG A 82 -11.18 -11.45 5.87
CA ARG A 82 -12.16 -10.64 5.13
C ARG A 82 -11.68 -9.21 4.89
N SER A 83 -11.07 -8.59 5.90
CA SER A 83 -10.56 -7.22 5.77
C SER A 83 -9.40 -7.13 4.79
N LEU A 84 -8.46 -8.08 4.83
CA LEU A 84 -7.30 -8.09 3.94
C LEU A 84 -7.68 -8.47 2.51
N ASP A 85 -8.63 -9.41 2.34
CA ASP A 85 -9.17 -9.75 1.03
C ASP A 85 -9.82 -8.52 0.36
N ALA A 86 -10.60 -7.73 1.10
CA ALA A 86 -11.19 -6.49 0.60
C ALA A 86 -10.12 -5.47 0.17
N VAL A 87 -9.07 -5.27 0.96
CA VAL A 87 -7.96 -4.37 0.61
C VAL A 87 -7.24 -4.85 -0.66
N VAL A 88 -7.03 -6.16 -0.79
CA VAL A 88 -6.39 -6.73 -2.00
C VAL A 88 -7.28 -6.53 -3.23
N GLU A 89 -8.59 -6.76 -3.11
CA GLU A 89 -9.56 -6.48 -4.17
C GLU A 89 -9.53 -5.00 -4.57
N ASP A 90 -9.61 -4.08 -3.61
CA ASP A 90 -9.56 -2.64 -3.87
C ASP A 90 -8.26 -2.23 -4.59
N CYS A 91 -7.11 -2.73 -4.12
CA CYS A 91 -5.81 -2.43 -4.75
C CYS A 91 -5.70 -2.97 -6.17
N VAL A 92 -6.12 -4.22 -6.41
CA VAL A 92 -6.05 -4.83 -7.75
C VAL A 92 -6.97 -4.12 -8.74
N ASN A 93 -8.19 -3.80 -8.33
CA ASN A 93 -9.15 -3.13 -9.21
C ASN A 93 -8.80 -1.65 -9.42
N ALA A 94 -8.23 -0.96 -8.43
CA ALA A 94 -7.74 0.40 -8.61
C ALA A 94 -6.57 0.46 -9.61
N VAL A 95 -5.63 -0.48 -9.53
CA VAL A 95 -4.50 -0.54 -10.48
C VAL A 95 -4.95 -1.05 -11.83
N GLY A 96 -5.90 -1.98 -11.91
CA GLY A 96 -6.33 -2.68 -13.13
C GLY A 96 -5.29 -3.69 -13.62
N VAL A 97 -5.73 -4.62 -14.46
CA VAL A 97 -4.95 -5.82 -14.80
C VAL A 97 -4.88 -6.02 -16.31
N ASP A 98 -3.69 -6.18 -16.88
CA ASP A 98 -3.53 -6.61 -18.27
C ASP A 98 -3.87 -8.10 -18.39
N VAL A 99 -4.97 -8.40 -19.08
CA VAL A 99 -5.49 -9.77 -19.19
C VAL A 99 -4.54 -10.71 -19.95
N ASN A 100 -3.69 -10.17 -20.81
CA ASN A 100 -2.77 -10.96 -21.62
C ASN A 100 -1.50 -11.36 -20.88
N THR A 101 -1.15 -10.69 -19.79
CA THR A 101 0.08 -10.97 -19.03
C THR A 101 -0.19 -11.44 -17.61
N ALA A 102 -1.36 -11.14 -17.06
CA ALA A 102 -1.71 -11.47 -15.69
C ALA A 102 -1.70 -12.98 -15.40
N SER A 103 -1.32 -13.30 -14.17
CA SER A 103 -1.39 -14.63 -13.59
C SER A 103 -2.82 -14.94 -13.11
N ALA A 104 -3.16 -16.23 -12.98
CA ALA A 104 -4.46 -16.64 -12.45
C ALA A 104 -4.73 -16.09 -11.02
N PRO A 105 -3.77 -16.07 -10.07
CA PRO A 105 -3.99 -15.43 -8.77
C PRO A 105 -4.32 -13.94 -8.84
N LEU A 106 -3.69 -13.19 -9.75
CA LEU A 106 -3.99 -11.77 -9.93
C LEU A 106 -5.39 -11.57 -10.52
N LEU A 107 -5.75 -12.33 -11.56
CA LEU A 107 -7.08 -12.28 -12.18
C LEU A 107 -8.18 -12.67 -11.19
N ALA A 108 -7.92 -13.61 -10.28
CA ALA A 108 -8.90 -14.03 -9.27
C ALA A 108 -9.27 -12.92 -8.27
N ARG A 109 -8.51 -11.81 -8.22
CA ARG A 109 -8.78 -10.63 -7.38
C ARG A 109 -9.50 -9.51 -8.12
N VAL A 110 -9.75 -9.67 -9.41
CA VAL A 110 -10.53 -8.70 -10.21
C VAL A 110 -12.01 -8.84 -9.89
N SER A 111 -12.71 -7.71 -9.79
CA SER A 111 -14.15 -7.65 -9.51
C SER A 111 -14.94 -8.59 -10.42
N GLY A 112 -15.83 -9.38 -9.83
CA GLY A 112 -16.67 -10.35 -10.54
C GLY A 112 -15.96 -11.65 -10.95
N LEU A 113 -14.63 -11.74 -10.87
CA LEU A 113 -13.89 -12.96 -11.17
C LEU A 113 -13.70 -13.83 -9.91
N ASN A 114 -13.41 -15.11 -10.15
CA ASN A 114 -13.01 -16.06 -9.12
C ASN A 114 -11.90 -16.97 -9.68
N SER A 115 -11.31 -17.83 -8.85
CA SER A 115 -10.21 -18.71 -9.26
C SER A 115 -10.54 -19.59 -10.46
N SER A 116 -11.79 -20.03 -10.62
CA SER A 116 -12.21 -20.88 -11.75
C SER A 116 -12.24 -20.10 -13.07
N VAL A 117 -12.81 -18.88 -13.05
CA VAL A 117 -12.87 -18.01 -14.25
C VAL A 117 -11.48 -17.48 -14.58
N ALA A 118 -10.69 -17.09 -13.57
CA ALA A 118 -9.30 -16.68 -13.77
C ALA A 118 -8.47 -17.77 -14.47
N GLN A 119 -8.62 -19.02 -14.04
CA GLN A 119 -7.97 -20.14 -14.71
C GLN A 119 -8.51 -20.36 -16.13
N SER A 120 -9.83 -20.20 -16.37
CA SER A 120 -10.39 -20.25 -17.73
C SER A 120 -9.75 -19.21 -18.64
N ILE A 121 -9.56 -17.98 -18.17
CA ILE A 121 -8.97 -16.88 -18.96
C ILE A 121 -7.54 -17.25 -19.36
N VAL A 122 -6.73 -17.70 -18.42
CA VAL A 122 -5.34 -18.12 -18.70
C VAL A 122 -5.32 -19.29 -19.68
N THR A 123 -6.10 -20.35 -19.43
CA THR A 123 -6.17 -21.50 -20.33
C THR A 123 -6.68 -21.12 -21.72
N TYR A 124 -7.65 -20.22 -21.82
CA TYR A 124 -8.13 -19.73 -23.11
C TYR A 124 -7.02 -18.98 -23.86
N ARG A 125 -6.29 -18.09 -23.18
CA ARG A 125 -5.16 -17.34 -23.74
C ARG A 125 -4.03 -18.27 -24.21
N ASP A 126 -3.71 -19.29 -23.42
CA ASP A 126 -2.64 -20.22 -23.75
C ASP A 126 -2.99 -21.09 -24.98
N LEU A 127 -4.28 -21.37 -25.20
CA LEU A 127 -4.76 -22.17 -26.34
C LEU A 127 -5.04 -21.34 -27.60
N ASN A 128 -5.58 -20.13 -27.45
CA ASN A 128 -6.07 -19.32 -28.58
C ASN A 128 -5.18 -18.10 -28.89
N GLY A 129 -4.15 -17.85 -28.07
CA GLY A 129 -3.32 -16.66 -28.15
C GLY A 129 -3.88 -15.48 -27.36
N MET A 130 -3.24 -14.32 -27.51
CA MET A 130 -3.59 -13.08 -26.80
C MET A 130 -4.97 -12.55 -27.23
N PHE A 131 -5.72 -12.00 -26.28
CA PHE A 131 -6.96 -11.29 -26.56
C PHE A 131 -6.67 -9.99 -27.30
N ALA A 132 -7.33 -9.79 -28.45
CA ALA A 132 -7.24 -8.57 -29.26
C ALA A 132 -8.18 -7.45 -28.79
N SER A 133 -9.20 -7.78 -28.00
CA SER A 133 -10.16 -6.82 -27.44
C SER A 133 -10.83 -7.38 -26.19
N ARG A 134 -11.48 -6.50 -25.40
CA ARG A 134 -12.31 -6.93 -24.26
C ARG A 134 -13.48 -7.80 -24.72
N ALA A 135 -14.06 -7.51 -25.88
CA ALA A 135 -15.19 -8.29 -26.40
C ALA A 135 -14.86 -9.78 -26.57
N ALA A 136 -13.59 -10.10 -26.92
CA ALA A 136 -13.12 -11.47 -27.04
C ALA A 136 -13.20 -12.28 -25.73
N LEU A 137 -13.21 -11.62 -24.57
CA LEU A 137 -13.33 -12.29 -23.26
C LEU A 137 -14.68 -13.01 -23.08
N ARG A 138 -15.72 -12.63 -23.83
CA ARG A 138 -17.02 -13.33 -23.81
C ARG A 138 -16.94 -14.76 -24.35
N ALA A 139 -15.89 -15.10 -25.10
CA ALA A 139 -15.65 -16.46 -25.56
C ALA A 139 -15.04 -17.37 -24.48
N VAL A 140 -14.62 -16.81 -23.34
CA VAL A 140 -13.99 -17.57 -22.26
C VAL A 140 -15.02 -18.44 -21.54
N PRO A 141 -14.77 -19.75 -21.37
CA PRO A 141 -15.68 -20.63 -20.65
C PRO A 141 -15.94 -20.14 -19.22
N ARG A 142 -17.23 -20.14 -18.81
CA ARG A 142 -17.73 -19.70 -17.49
C ARG A 142 -17.67 -18.19 -17.25
N LEU A 143 -17.27 -17.39 -18.24
CA LEU A 143 -17.35 -15.94 -18.19
C LEU A 143 -18.68 -15.49 -18.82
N GLY A 144 -19.73 -15.41 -18.00
CA GLY A 144 -21.06 -14.96 -18.45
C GLY A 144 -21.17 -13.43 -18.56
N ASP A 145 -22.24 -12.94 -19.18
CA ASP A 145 -22.43 -11.50 -19.43
C ASP A 145 -22.37 -10.63 -18.17
N LYS A 146 -22.96 -11.09 -17.06
CA LYS A 146 -22.89 -10.38 -15.78
C LYS A 146 -21.48 -10.34 -15.20
N THR A 147 -20.74 -11.44 -15.31
CA THR A 147 -19.33 -11.50 -14.90
C THR A 147 -18.49 -10.57 -15.76
N PHE A 148 -18.74 -10.55 -17.07
CA PHE A 148 -18.10 -9.62 -18.00
C PHE A 148 -18.36 -8.16 -17.61
N GLU A 149 -19.62 -7.79 -17.35
CA GLU A 149 -20.01 -6.45 -16.93
C GLU A 149 -19.30 -6.01 -15.63
N GLN A 150 -19.13 -6.90 -14.66
CA GLN A 150 -18.43 -6.55 -13.41
C GLN A 150 -16.90 -6.42 -13.59
N ALA A 151 -16.31 -7.21 -14.50
CA ALA A 151 -14.86 -7.32 -14.64
C ALA A 151 -14.27 -6.41 -15.73
N ALA A 152 -15.03 -6.10 -16.79
CA ALA A 152 -14.47 -5.57 -18.03
C ALA A 152 -13.78 -4.21 -17.86
N GLY A 153 -14.23 -3.37 -16.94
CA GLY A 153 -13.61 -2.06 -16.67
C GLY A 153 -12.22 -2.17 -16.03
N PHE A 154 -11.94 -3.29 -15.37
CA PHE A 154 -10.69 -3.54 -14.64
C PHE A 154 -9.69 -4.39 -15.44
N LEU A 155 -10.17 -5.14 -16.45
CA LEU A 155 -9.34 -5.90 -17.38
C LEU A 155 -8.91 -5.02 -18.54
N ARG A 156 -7.62 -4.93 -18.83
CA ARG A 156 -7.07 -4.11 -19.91
C ARG A 156 -6.46 -4.96 -21.01
N VAL A 157 -6.48 -4.43 -22.23
CA VAL A 157 -5.80 -4.97 -23.41
C VAL A 157 -4.92 -3.86 -23.99
N MET A 158 -3.62 -3.88 -23.65
CA MET A 158 -2.70 -2.75 -23.92
C MET A 158 -2.44 -2.51 -25.41
N SER A 159 -2.42 -3.57 -26.22
CA SER A 159 -2.13 -3.52 -27.66
C SER A 159 -3.29 -4.08 -28.48
N GLY A 160 -4.52 -3.81 -28.04
CA GLY A 160 -5.74 -4.27 -28.71
C GLY A 160 -6.13 -3.47 -29.95
N GLU A 161 -7.16 -3.94 -30.64
CA GLU A 161 -7.73 -3.25 -31.81
C GLU A 161 -8.42 -1.93 -31.43
N ASN A 162 -9.10 -1.92 -30.27
CA ASN A 162 -9.79 -0.76 -29.73
C ASN A 162 -8.91 -0.06 -28.67
N PRO A 163 -8.49 1.20 -28.88
CA PRO A 163 -7.68 1.94 -27.90
C PRO A 163 -8.34 2.12 -26.53
N LEU A 164 -9.67 2.08 -26.45
CA LEU A 164 -10.40 2.20 -25.19
C LEU A 164 -10.19 0.99 -24.27
N ASP A 165 -9.81 -0.17 -24.81
CA ASP A 165 -9.56 -1.37 -24.03
C ASP A 165 -8.29 -1.27 -23.16
N ALA A 166 -7.40 -0.32 -23.45
CA ALA A 166 -6.24 0.00 -22.61
C ALA A 166 -6.59 0.96 -21.45
N SER A 167 -7.83 1.43 -21.37
CA SER A 167 -8.32 2.44 -20.43
C SER A 167 -9.26 1.85 -19.38
N ALA A 168 -9.60 2.60 -18.32
CA ALA A 168 -10.64 2.24 -17.36
C ALA A 168 -12.07 2.54 -17.86
N VAL A 169 -12.25 3.06 -19.08
CA VAL A 169 -13.58 3.29 -19.65
C VAL A 169 -14.29 1.94 -19.83
N HIS A 170 -15.46 1.80 -19.21
CA HIS A 170 -16.22 0.57 -19.27
C HIS A 170 -16.85 0.36 -20.67
N PRO A 171 -16.88 -0.87 -21.24
CA PRO A 171 -17.48 -1.13 -22.55
C PRO A 171 -18.93 -0.68 -22.73
N GLU A 172 -19.70 -0.60 -21.63
CA GLU A 172 -21.07 -0.07 -21.70
C GLU A 172 -21.14 1.40 -22.15
N SER A 173 -20.06 2.14 -21.95
CA SER A 173 -19.93 3.57 -22.24
C SER A 173 -19.24 3.82 -23.59
N TYR A 174 -18.86 2.79 -24.35
CA TYR A 174 -18.23 2.98 -25.67
C TYR A 174 -19.12 3.76 -26.65
N PRO A 175 -20.45 3.52 -26.73
CA PRO A 175 -21.32 4.32 -27.58
C PRO A 175 -21.34 5.82 -27.20
N LEU A 176 -21.18 6.13 -25.91
CA LEU A 176 -21.09 7.51 -25.42
C LEU A 176 -19.79 8.17 -25.87
N VAL A 177 -18.67 7.44 -25.82
CA VAL A 177 -17.37 7.94 -26.34
C VAL A 177 -17.47 8.18 -27.85
N GLU A 178 -18.05 7.26 -28.61
CA GLU A 178 -18.26 7.41 -30.06
C GLU A 178 -19.11 8.65 -30.41
N LYS A 179 -20.13 8.95 -29.60
CA LYS A 179 -20.94 10.17 -29.73
C LYS A 179 -20.11 11.43 -29.48
N ILE A 180 -19.28 11.45 -28.45
CA ILE A 180 -18.36 12.56 -28.16
C ILE A 180 -17.39 12.78 -29.33
N LEU A 181 -16.80 11.71 -29.85
CA LEU A 181 -15.86 11.73 -30.97
C LEU A 181 -16.48 12.22 -32.28
N SER A 182 -17.72 11.81 -32.54
CA SER A 182 -18.50 12.26 -33.69
C SER A 182 -18.78 13.77 -33.65
N ASP A 183 -19.13 14.30 -32.47
CA ASP A 183 -19.39 15.72 -32.26
C ASP A 183 -18.16 16.61 -32.52
N ILE A 184 -16.98 16.14 -32.11
CA ILE A 184 -15.71 16.87 -32.30
C ILE A 184 -15.03 16.55 -33.64
N LYS A 185 -15.54 15.57 -34.39
CA LYS A 185 -15.01 15.09 -35.68
C LYS A 185 -13.55 14.65 -35.59
N ARG A 186 -13.22 13.86 -34.56
CA ARG A 186 -11.88 13.28 -34.33
C ARG A 186 -12.00 11.78 -34.09
N ASP A 187 -10.91 11.07 -34.34
CA ASP A 187 -10.78 9.65 -33.98
C ASP A 187 -10.25 9.48 -32.55
N VAL A 188 -10.53 8.33 -31.92
CA VAL A 188 -10.08 7.95 -30.57
C VAL A 188 -8.56 8.13 -30.44
N LYS A 189 -7.79 7.64 -31.43
CA LYS A 189 -6.32 7.72 -31.41
C LYS A 189 -5.81 9.15 -31.49
N GLY A 190 -6.59 10.06 -32.05
CA GLY A 190 -6.23 11.47 -32.21
C GLY A 190 -6.55 12.33 -30.98
N ILE A 191 -7.38 11.85 -30.05
CA ILE A 191 -7.73 12.60 -28.83
C ILE A 191 -7.00 12.11 -27.58
N ILE A 192 -6.59 10.85 -27.54
CA ILE A 192 -5.86 10.30 -26.39
C ILE A 192 -4.62 11.16 -26.13
N GLY A 193 -4.51 11.70 -24.92
CA GLY A 193 -3.42 12.59 -24.51
C GLY A 193 -3.59 14.07 -24.85
N ASP A 194 -4.63 14.48 -25.59
CA ASP A 194 -4.91 15.91 -25.85
C ASP A 194 -5.65 16.54 -24.66
N GLU A 195 -4.88 16.82 -23.60
CA GLU A 195 -5.42 17.41 -22.37
C GLU A 195 -6.14 18.74 -22.61
N ARG A 196 -5.73 19.53 -23.61
CA ARG A 196 -6.32 20.86 -23.86
C ARG A 196 -7.72 20.72 -24.43
N LEU A 197 -7.88 19.85 -25.44
CA LEU A 197 -9.17 19.60 -26.06
C LEU A 197 -10.12 18.96 -25.05
N LEU A 198 -9.69 17.92 -24.33
CA LEU A 198 -10.53 17.18 -23.38
C LEU A 198 -11.04 18.07 -22.24
N LYS A 199 -10.19 18.95 -21.68
CA LYS A 199 -10.59 19.93 -20.64
C LYS A 199 -11.53 21.02 -21.14
N SER A 200 -11.56 21.28 -22.45
CA SER A 200 -12.45 22.27 -23.05
C SER A 200 -13.89 21.75 -23.26
N LEU A 201 -14.08 20.42 -23.23
CA LEU A 201 -15.39 19.81 -23.41
C LEU A 201 -16.26 20.04 -22.17
N ASN A 202 -17.54 20.31 -22.39
CA ASN A 202 -18.52 20.43 -21.32
C ASN A 202 -19.18 19.05 -21.06
N PRO A 203 -18.92 18.40 -19.90
CA PRO A 203 -19.49 17.09 -19.60
C PRO A 203 -21.03 17.08 -19.58
N ALA A 204 -21.66 18.18 -19.15
CA ALA A 204 -23.12 18.27 -19.05
C ALA A 204 -23.82 18.18 -20.41
N LYS A 205 -23.13 18.47 -21.52
CA LYS A 205 -23.66 18.33 -22.88
C LYS A 205 -23.93 16.87 -23.24
N TYR A 206 -23.18 15.94 -22.66
CA TYR A 206 -23.21 14.52 -23.02
C TYR A 206 -23.96 13.66 -22.01
N ALA A 207 -24.42 14.24 -20.90
CA ALA A 207 -25.15 13.54 -19.86
C ALA A 207 -26.55 13.12 -20.35
N ASP A 208 -26.97 11.92 -19.95
CA ASP A 208 -28.30 11.39 -20.23
C ASP A 208 -28.86 10.65 -18.99
N GLU A 209 -29.99 9.94 -19.16
CA GLU A 209 -30.64 9.21 -18.06
C GLU A 209 -29.79 8.05 -17.53
N LYS A 210 -28.88 7.50 -18.35
CA LYS A 210 -28.02 6.37 -17.99
C LYS A 210 -26.66 6.82 -17.46
N PHE A 211 -26.07 7.84 -18.07
CA PHE A 211 -24.72 8.33 -17.76
C PHE A 211 -24.76 9.77 -17.28
N GLY A 212 -24.49 9.95 -15.98
CA GLY A 212 -24.42 11.26 -15.35
C GLY A 212 -23.11 12.02 -15.66
N VAL A 213 -23.09 13.29 -15.24
CA VAL A 213 -21.90 14.16 -15.32
C VAL A 213 -20.64 13.53 -14.70
N PRO A 214 -20.68 12.85 -13.54
CA PRO A 214 -19.49 12.22 -12.97
C PRO A 214 -18.86 11.18 -13.91
N THR A 215 -19.68 10.29 -14.49
CA THR A 215 -19.22 9.25 -15.42
C THR A 215 -18.52 9.85 -16.64
N ILE A 216 -19.11 10.89 -17.23
CA ILE A 216 -18.51 11.56 -18.39
C ILE A 216 -17.21 12.26 -17.99
N THR A 217 -17.19 12.89 -16.82
CA THR A 217 -15.98 13.56 -16.31
C THR A 217 -14.84 12.56 -16.14
N ASP A 218 -15.14 11.36 -15.63
CA ASP A 218 -14.14 10.32 -15.45
C ASP A 218 -13.71 9.70 -16.79
N ILE A 219 -14.63 9.51 -17.74
CA ILE A 219 -14.28 9.11 -19.12
C ILE A 219 -13.32 10.12 -19.75
N LEU A 220 -13.58 11.43 -19.62
CA LEU A 220 -12.70 12.45 -20.20
C LEU A 220 -11.30 12.44 -19.57
N LYS A 221 -11.20 12.31 -18.23
CA LYS A 221 -9.91 12.15 -17.55
C LYS A 221 -9.19 10.88 -18.00
N GLU A 222 -9.93 9.82 -18.23
CA GLU A 222 -9.36 8.55 -18.67
C GLU A 222 -8.84 8.64 -20.11
N LEU A 223 -9.50 9.40 -20.99
CA LEU A 223 -8.98 9.72 -22.32
C LEU A 223 -7.74 10.62 -22.28
N GLU A 224 -7.57 11.45 -21.24
CA GLU A 224 -6.33 12.23 -21.08
C GLU A 224 -5.13 11.31 -20.84
N LYS A 225 -5.29 10.32 -19.95
CA LYS A 225 -4.23 9.37 -19.56
C LYS A 225 -4.81 7.96 -19.38
N PRO A 226 -4.98 7.19 -20.47
CA PRO A 226 -5.57 5.87 -20.42
C PRO A 226 -4.79 4.92 -19.54
N GLY A 227 -5.49 4.20 -18.66
CA GLY A 227 -4.92 3.18 -17.80
C GLY A 227 -3.91 3.74 -16.81
N ARG A 228 -4.06 5.00 -16.40
CA ARG A 228 -3.14 5.66 -15.47
C ARG A 228 -2.98 4.83 -14.21
N ASP A 229 -1.74 4.41 -13.96
CA ASP A 229 -1.39 3.70 -12.75
C ASP A 229 -1.56 4.62 -11.52
N PRO A 230 -2.37 4.23 -10.52
CA PRO A 230 -2.53 5.02 -9.29
C PRO A 230 -1.35 4.88 -8.33
N ARG A 231 -0.41 3.95 -8.57
CA ARG A 231 0.78 3.75 -7.75
C ARG A 231 1.73 4.95 -7.89
N PRO A 232 2.46 5.31 -6.82
CA PRO A 232 3.47 6.34 -6.90
C PRO A 232 4.59 5.94 -7.87
N GLU A 233 5.26 6.94 -8.44
CA GLU A 233 6.48 6.69 -9.20
C GLU A 233 7.53 6.00 -8.31
N PHE A 234 8.26 5.06 -8.91
CA PHE A 234 9.29 4.31 -8.21
C PHE A 234 10.46 5.23 -7.86
N SER A 235 10.78 5.32 -6.57
CA SER A 235 11.91 6.12 -6.07
C SER A 235 12.72 5.28 -5.09
N THR A 236 14.05 5.29 -5.24
CA THR A 236 14.97 4.55 -4.38
C THR A 236 15.54 5.44 -3.29
N ALA A 237 15.52 4.96 -2.05
CA ALA A 237 16.34 5.55 -1.00
C ALA A 237 17.82 5.37 -1.36
N THR A 238 18.56 6.47 -1.44
CA THR A 238 20.00 6.41 -1.70
C THR A 238 20.70 6.23 -0.36
N PHE A 239 20.94 4.96 0.02
CA PHE A 239 21.73 4.67 1.21
C PHE A 239 23.13 5.24 1.06
N LYS A 240 23.64 5.89 2.11
CA LYS A 240 24.97 6.47 2.11
C LYS A 240 26.02 5.36 1.99
N GLU A 241 26.90 5.46 1.00
CA GLU A 241 27.98 4.49 0.80
C GLU A 241 28.89 4.41 2.04
N GLY A 242 29.25 3.19 2.45
CA GLY A 242 30.12 2.94 3.60
C GLY A 242 29.43 2.83 4.96
N VAL A 243 28.10 2.90 5.01
CA VAL A 243 27.30 2.66 6.23
C VAL A 243 26.52 1.35 6.04
N GLU A 244 27.00 0.25 6.62
CA GLU A 244 26.40 -1.10 6.48
C GLU A 244 26.11 -1.73 7.86
N GLU A 245 26.84 -1.33 8.91
CA GLU A 245 26.63 -1.82 10.27
C GLU A 245 26.39 -0.68 11.26
N ILE A 246 25.83 -1.01 12.43
CA ILE A 246 25.56 -0.03 13.51
C ILE A 246 26.82 0.75 13.90
N ARG A 247 28.00 0.10 13.85
CA ARG A 247 29.32 0.70 14.17
C ARG A 247 29.75 1.81 13.21
N ASP A 248 29.18 1.86 12.00
CA ASP A 248 29.51 2.86 11.00
C ASP A 248 28.74 4.17 11.23
N LEU A 249 27.70 4.12 12.06
CA LEU A 249 26.85 5.26 12.39
C LEU A 249 27.59 6.23 13.30
N ARG A 250 27.38 7.52 13.06
CA ARG A 250 27.79 8.59 13.98
C ARG A 250 26.60 9.47 14.31
N PRO A 251 26.53 10.03 15.53
CA PRO A 251 25.55 11.05 15.84
C PRO A 251 25.62 12.21 14.82
N ASP A 252 24.49 12.84 14.57
CA ASP A 252 24.25 13.89 13.56
C ASP A 252 24.40 13.49 12.08
N MET A 253 24.66 12.20 11.78
CA MET A 253 24.60 11.74 10.39
C MET A 253 23.18 11.85 9.84
N ILE A 254 23.06 12.46 8.66
CA ILE A 254 21.82 12.46 7.87
C ILE A 254 21.89 11.31 6.88
N LEU A 255 20.86 10.46 6.91
CA LEU A 255 20.72 9.27 6.09
C LEU A 255 19.32 9.25 5.46
N GLU A 256 19.20 8.64 4.29
CA GLU A 256 17.91 8.24 3.74
C GLU A 256 17.59 6.84 4.26
N GLY A 257 16.37 6.65 4.72
CA GLY A 257 15.87 5.36 5.19
C GLY A 257 14.44 5.14 4.75
N VAL A 258 13.98 3.90 4.89
CA VAL A 258 12.62 3.48 4.54
C VAL A 258 11.86 3.19 5.81
N VAL A 259 10.67 3.76 5.97
CA VAL A 259 9.80 3.47 7.11
C VAL A 259 9.38 1.99 7.03
N THR A 260 9.74 1.17 8.00
CA THR A 260 9.38 -0.25 8.04
C THR A 260 8.00 -0.45 8.67
N ASN A 261 7.71 0.28 9.74
CA ASN A 261 6.46 0.17 10.49
C ASN A 261 6.10 1.51 11.15
N VAL A 262 4.80 1.76 11.32
CA VAL A 262 4.27 2.94 12.01
C VAL A 262 3.50 2.46 13.24
N ALA A 263 3.90 2.94 14.42
CA ALA A 263 3.27 2.65 15.69
C ALA A 263 2.59 3.90 16.25
N ALA A 264 1.73 3.76 17.25
CA ALA A 264 1.06 4.91 17.87
C ALA A 264 2.03 5.94 18.50
N PHE A 265 3.23 5.50 18.89
CA PHE A 265 4.25 6.33 19.54
C PHE A 265 5.38 6.82 18.61
N GLY A 266 5.37 6.44 17.33
CA GLY A 266 6.45 6.78 16.42
C GLY A 266 6.51 5.91 15.16
N ALA A 267 7.61 5.98 14.43
CA ALA A 267 7.84 5.18 13.23
C ALA A 267 9.23 4.51 13.29
N PHE A 268 9.28 3.27 12.83
CA PHE A 268 10.53 2.52 12.67
C PHE A 268 11.04 2.74 11.25
N VAL A 269 12.33 3.03 11.13
CA VAL A 269 12.99 3.38 9.87
C VAL A 269 14.24 2.52 9.70
N ASP A 270 14.30 1.78 8.60
CA ASP A 270 15.49 1.07 8.17
C ASP A 270 16.41 2.03 7.39
N ILE A 271 17.62 2.21 7.91
CA ILE A 271 18.68 3.03 7.31
C ILE A 271 19.78 2.17 6.65
N GLY A 272 19.53 0.87 6.48
CA GLY A 272 20.42 -0.06 5.79
C GLY A 272 21.49 -0.71 6.67
N VAL A 273 21.27 -0.77 8.00
CA VAL A 273 22.21 -1.35 8.98
C VAL A 273 21.68 -2.62 9.66
N HIS A 274 20.69 -3.29 9.05
CA HIS A 274 20.02 -4.49 9.57
C HIS A 274 19.30 -4.33 10.92
N GLN A 275 19.16 -3.09 11.40
CA GLN A 275 18.48 -2.76 12.64
C GLN A 275 17.69 -1.48 12.45
N ASP A 276 16.40 -1.54 12.73
CA ASP A 276 15.51 -0.38 12.61
C ASP A 276 15.82 0.66 13.68
N GLY A 277 15.87 1.92 13.27
CA GLY A 277 15.90 3.06 14.16
C GLY A 277 14.49 3.57 14.46
N LEU A 278 14.27 4.08 15.67
CA LEU A 278 12.99 4.62 16.10
C LEU A 278 12.97 6.14 15.96
N VAL A 279 12.01 6.67 15.21
CA VAL A 279 11.61 8.07 15.21
C VAL A 279 10.41 8.23 16.13
N HIS A 280 10.57 8.92 17.26
CA HIS A 280 9.46 9.20 18.18
C HIS A 280 8.42 10.13 17.54
N ILE A 281 7.15 10.06 17.97
CA ILE A 281 6.04 10.87 17.43
C ILE A 281 6.35 12.38 17.38
N SER A 282 7.03 12.90 18.42
CA SER A 282 7.44 14.30 18.51
C SER A 282 8.59 14.69 17.57
N ALA A 283 9.26 13.71 16.98
CA ALA A 283 10.41 13.86 16.10
C ALA A 283 10.05 13.60 14.62
N LEU A 284 8.78 13.30 14.31
CA LEU A 284 8.30 13.05 12.93
C LEU A 284 8.13 14.34 12.12
N SER A 285 7.75 15.45 12.75
CA SER A 285 7.50 16.73 12.09
C SER A 285 7.87 17.90 13.00
N ASN A 286 8.07 19.08 12.41
CA ASN A 286 8.20 20.34 13.14
C ASN A 286 6.86 20.84 13.70
N THR A 287 5.74 20.29 13.21
CA THR A 287 4.39 20.58 13.71
C THR A 287 3.93 19.49 14.68
N PHE A 288 2.96 19.80 15.54
CA PHE A 288 2.36 18.81 16.44
C PHE A 288 1.70 17.68 15.63
N VAL A 289 2.09 16.44 15.92
CA VAL A 289 1.55 15.23 15.28
C VAL A 289 0.70 14.49 16.31
N LYS A 290 -0.61 14.37 16.04
CA LYS A 290 -1.52 13.59 16.89
C LYS A 290 -1.43 12.09 16.59
N ASP A 291 -1.26 11.74 15.31
CA ASP A 291 -1.21 10.37 14.84
C ASP A 291 -0.08 10.22 13.80
N PRO A 292 0.94 9.39 14.05
CA PRO A 292 2.04 9.13 13.12
C PRO A 292 1.60 8.73 11.71
N HIS A 293 0.47 8.02 11.57
CA HIS A 293 -0.04 7.55 10.28
C HIS A 293 -0.45 8.67 9.32
N THR A 294 -0.67 9.88 9.85
CA THR A 294 -0.98 11.07 9.03
C THR A 294 0.27 11.69 8.39
N VAL A 295 1.45 11.40 8.93
CA VAL A 295 2.72 12.02 8.50
C VAL A 295 3.57 11.04 7.70
N VAL A 296 3.61 9.78 8.14
CA VAL A 296 4.43 8.74 7.51
C VAL A 296 3.64 7.47 7.24
N LYS A 297 4.02 6.77 6.18
CA LYS A 297 3.49 5.45 5.82
C LYS A 297 4.63 4.43 5.77
N ALA A 298 4.33 3.17 6.09
CA ALA A 298 5.26 2.07 5.84
C ALA A 298 5.63 2.03 4.33
N GLY A 299 6.90 1.80 4.04
CA GLY A 299 7.50 1.87 2.71
C GLY A 299 7.91 3.28 2.25
N GLN A 300 7.61 4.34 3.01
CA GLN A 300 7.98 5.69 2.62
C GLN A 300 9.48 5.94 2.82
N VAL A 301 10.14 6.50 1.79
CA VAL A 301 11.51 7.00 1.90
C VAL A 301 11.52 8.33 2.65
N VAL A 302 12.30 8.40 3.72
CA VAL A 302 12.42 9.57 4.60
C VAL A 302 13.89 9.92 4.83
N LYS A 303 14.17 11.22 4.98
CA LYS A 303 15.47 11.70 5.48
C LYS A 303 15.42 11.77 6.99
N VAL A 304 16.35 11.08 7.62
CA VAL A 304 16.47 11.00 9.08
C VAL A 304 17.86 11.40 9.52
N LYS A 305 17.96 11.97 10.72
CA LYS A 305 19.22 12.24 11.40
C LYS A 305 19.39 11.31 12.60
N VAL A 306 20.59 10.77 12.77
CA VAL A 306 20.94 9.94 13.92
C VAL A 306 21.14 10.80 15.17
N LEU A 307 20.35 10.56 16.22
CA LEU A 307 20.48 11.25 17.50
C LEU A 307 21.35 10.48 18.48
N GLU A 308 21.07 9.20 18.66
CA GLU A 308 21.75 8.36 19.67
C GLU A 308 21.90 6.94 19.13
N ILE A 309 23.04 6.32 19.46
CA ILE A 309 23.38 4.95 19.07
C ILE A 309 23.76 4.21 20.35
N ASP A 310 23.02 3.15 20.67
CA ASP A 310 23.35 2.20 21.74
C ASP A 310 23.72 0.86 21.10
N GLU A 311 25.02 0.66 20.87
CA GLU A 311 25.55 -0.57 20.27
C GLU A 311 25.28 -1.80 21.14
N LYS A 312 25.32 -1.65 22.48
CA LYS A 312 25.13 -2.78 23.40
C LYS A 312 23.71 -3.31 23.35
N ARG A 313 22.74 -2.42 23.21
CA ARG A 313 21.31 -2.78 23.11
C ARG A 313 20.80 -2.86 21.68
N LYS A 314 21.65 -2.61 20.68
CA LYS A 314 21.27 -2.52 19.25
C LYS A 314 20.11 -1.56 19.02
N ARG A 315 20.15 -0.37 19.64
CA ARG A 315 19.10 0.66 19.50
C ARG A 315 19.65 1.89 18.80
N ILE A 316 18.87 2.43 17.88
CA ILE A 316 19.19 3.64 17.13
C ILE A 316 18.02 4.61 17.31
N ALA A 317 18.29 5.79 17.86
CA ALA A 317 17.32 6.87 17.96
C ALA A 317 17.48 7.82 16.77
N LEU A 318 16.39 8.05 16.05
CA LEU A 318 16.35 8.85 14.84
C LEU A 318 15.40 10.05 15.00
N THR A 319 15.64 11.11 14.23
CA THR A 319 14.72 12.24 14.09
C THR A 319 14.50 12.59 12.62
N MET A 320 13.28 12.94 12.24
CA MET A 320 12.98 13.54 10.93
C MET A 320 13.10 15.07 10.97
N ARG A 321 13.26 15.65 12.17
CA ARG A 321 13.54 17.08 12.34
C ARG A 321 15.01 17.35 12.15
N LEU A 322 15.40 17.70 10.92
CA LEU A 322 16.79 17.94 10.55
C LEU A 322 17.45 19.13 11.28
N SER A 323 16.65 19.97 11.96
CA SER A 323 17.14 21.05 12.84
C SER A 323 17.67 20.55 14.18
N ASP A 324 17.26 19.37 14.62
CA ASP A 324 17.61 18.86 15.95
C ASP A 324 19.01 18.25 15.89
N SER A 325 19.82 18.47 16.93
CA SER A 325 21.18 17.93 17.03
C SER A 325 21.25 16.83 18.08
N ALA A 326 22.17 15.90 17.89
CA ALA A 326 22.46 14.86 18.87
C ALA A 326 22.83 15.50 20.24
N PRO A 327 22.34 14.94 21.37
CA PRO A 327 22.70 15.44 22.68
C PRO A 327 24.21 15.29 22.92
N VAL A 328 24.87 16.39 23.29
CA VAL A 328 26.30 16.40 23.65
C VAL A 328 26.48 15.62 24.96
N PRO A 329 27.44 14.67 25.06
CA PRO A 329 27.69 13.95 26.30
C PRO A 329 28.01 14.93 27.44
N GLY A 330 27.16 14.96 28.47
CA GLY A 330 27.31 15.85 29.63
C GLY A 330 26.34 17.04 29.69
N ALA A 331 25.53 17.29 28.65
CA ALA A 331 24.46 18.27 28.72
C ALA A 331 23.26 17.68 29.49
N LYS A 332 22.86 18.33 30.60
CA LYS A 332 21.58 18.03 31.25
C LYS A 332 20.46 18.33 30.23
N PRO A 333 19.42 17.50 30.12
CA PRO A 333 18.29 17.83 29.28
C PRO A 333 17.72 19.16 29.78
N GLU A 334 17.71 20.18 28.92
CA GLU A 334 16.85 21.33 29.13
C GLU A 334 15.42 20.82 29.07
N GLN A 335 14.87 20.49 30.23
CA GLN A 335 13.44 20.49 30.42
C GLN A 335 12.98 21.90 30.04
N ARG A 336 12.48 22.06 28.81
CA ARG A 336 11.50 23.11 28.51
C ARG A 336 10.31 22.82 29.43
N ALA A 337 10.38 23.37 30.62
CA ALA A 337 9.31 23.37 31.58
C ALA A 337 8.21 24.24 30.98
N ASP A 338 7.23 23.59 30.34
CA ASP A 338 5.92 24.18 30.12
C ASP A 338 5.32 24.46 31.50
N ARG A 339 5.61 25.64 32.04
CA ARG A 339 5.16 26.13 33.35
C ARG A 339 3.64 26.36 33.43
N ASN A 340 2.86 25.88 32.47
CA ASN A 340 1.42 26.12 32.38
C ASN A 340 0.54 24.90 32.66
N ASP A 341 1.05 23.66 32.67
CA ASP A 341 0.22 22.49 32.97
C ASP A 341 0.09 22.19 34.48
N ALA A 342 1.12 22.49 35.27
CA ALA A 342 1.07 22.28 36.72
C ALA A 342 0.04 23.18 37.44
N LYS A 343 -0.26 24.38 36.90
CA LYS A 343 -1.29 25.26 37.46
C LYS A 343 -2.71 24.82 37.12
N ARG A 344 -2.94 24.22 35.94
CA ARG A 344 -4.28 23.75 35.53
C ARG A 344 -4.74 22.50 36.27
N LEU A 345 -3.82 21.62 36.65
CA LEU A 345 -4.14 20.43 37.46
C LEU A 345 -4.48 20.75 38.93
N SER A 346 -3.96 21.85 39.49
CA SER A 346 -4.27 22.26 40.87
C SER A 346 -5.63 22.94 41.04
N GLN A 347 -6.15 23.60 39.99
CA GLN A 347 -7.45 24.29 40.05
C GLN A 347 -8.64 23.37 39.74
N HIS A 348 -8.43 22.25 39.04
CA HIS A 348 -9.52 21.30 38.77
C HIS A 348 -9.79 20.30 39.90
N GLN A 349 -8.91 20.24 40.91
CA GLN A 349 -9.07 19.34 42.07
C GLN A 349 -9.81 19.98 43.26
N GLN A 350 -10.22 21.25 43.16
CA GLN A 350 -10.94 21.97 44.21
C GLN A 350 -12.45 22.17 43.94
N GLN A 351 -12.98 21.74 42.78
CA GLN A 351 -14.39 21.95 42.41
C GLN A 351 -15.25 20.70 42.24
N THR A 352 -14.73 19.50 42.48
CA THR A 352 -15.52 18.26 42.43
C THR A 352 -15.24 17.38 43.65
N ARG A 353 -15.75 17.79 44.81
CA ARG A 353 -16.06 16.90 45.93
C ARG A 353 -17.55 16.56 45.89
N PRO A 354 -17.96 15.33 45.51
CA PRO A 354 -19.28 14.83 45.88
C PRO A 354 -19.31 14.58 47.39
N ALA A 355 -20.40 14.96 48.04
CA ALA A 355 -20.68 14.62 49.43
C ALA A 355 -20.72 13.09 49.63
N ALA A 356 -20.21 12.63 50.78
CA ALA A 356 -20.17 11.22 51.14
C ALA A 356 -21.59 10.60 51.22
N PRO A 357 -21.84 9.42 50.63
CA PRO A 357 -23.07 8.69 50.87
C PRO A 357 -23.02 8.00 52.25
N SER A 358 -24.08 8.21 53.02
CA SER A 358 -24.41 7.50 54.26
C SER A 358 -24.62 6.00 54.02
N ASN A 359 -24.09 5.19 54.94
CA ASN A 359 -24.34 3.76 55.08
C ASN A 359 -25.83 3.38 55.03
N GLY A 360 -26.16 2.23 54.42
CA GLY A 360 -27.36 1.48 54.82
C GLY A 360 -28.08 0.70 53.72
N ALA A 361 -27.53 -0.44 53.29
CA ALA A 361 -28.33 -1.50 52.66
C ALA A 361 -27.67 -2.88 52.82
N MET A 362 -26.35 -2.96 52.62
CA MET A 362 -25.63 -4.24 52.71
C MET A 362 -25.33 -4.68 54.15
N ALA A 363 -25.19 -3.73 55.10
CA ALA A 363 -24.98 -4.04 56.52
C ALA A 363 -26.25 -4.58 57.22
N ALA A 364 -27.45 -4.27 56.71
CA ALA A 364 -28.71 -4.75 57.28
C ALA A 364 -29.06 -6.19 56.85
N ALA A 365 -28.46 -6.69 55.75
CA ALA A 365 -28.70 -8.05 55.25
C ALA A 365 -27.89 -9.12 56.00
N PHE A 366 -26.71 -8.77 56.53
CA PHE A 366 -25.86 -9.72 57.28
C PHE A 366 -26.27 -9.93 58.74
N ALA A 367 -27.11 -9.04 59.31
CA ALA A 367 -27.60 -9.18 60.69
C ALA A 367 -28.78 -10.16 60.84
N LYS A 368 -29.41 -10.62 59.74
CA LYS A 368 -30.54 -11.57 59.76
C LYS A 368 -30.16 -13.04 59.53
N LEU A 369 -28.88 -13.36 59.39
CA LEU A 369 -28.38 -14.73 59.14
C LEU A 369 -27.60 -15.32 60.33
N LYS A 370 -27.58 -14.65 61.48
CA LYS A 370 -27.09 -15.17 62.75
C LYS A 370 -28.11 -14.86 63.85
N ALA A 371 -29.23 -15.58 63.82
CA ALA A 371 -30.15 -15.75 64.94
C ALA A 371 -30.69 -17.18 64.89
#